data_AF-S4NUZ8-F1
#
_entry.id   AF-S4NUZ8-F1
#
_cell.length_a   1.000
_cell.length_b   1.000
_cell.length_c   1.000
_cell.angle_alpha   90.00
_cell.angle_beta   90.00
_cell.angle_gamma   90.00
#
_symmetry.space_group_name_H-M   'P 1'
#
loop_
_entity.id
_entity.type
_entity.pdbx_description
1 polymer ?
#
loop_
_entity_poly.entity_id
_entity_poly.type
_entity_poly.pdbx_seq_one_letter_code
_entity_poly.pdbx_strand_id
1 'polypeptide(L)' 'LLRKNLPANSLVKMKFGVIALGDSSYSKFNFVGKKLHKRLIQLGATPLLNIALCDYQHDLGHDAVLIPWT' A
#
# COMPACT_ATOMS: atom_id res chain seq x y z
N LEU A 1 -5.54 8.56 10.34
CA LEU A 1 -5.58 7.11 9.99
C LEU A 1 -5.78 6.18 11.19
N LEU A 2 -4.95 6.30 12.24
CA LEU A 2 -4.94 5.38 13.40
C LEU A 2 -6.12 5.55 14.37
N ARG A 3 -6.87 6.66 14.26
CA ARG A 3 -8.15 6.82 14.96
C ARG A 3 -9.14 5.81 14.39
N LYS A 4 -9.66 4.92 15.25
CA LYS A 4 -10.62 3.86 14.86
C LYS A 4 -11.92 4.46 14.32
N ASN A 5 -12.44 5.49 14.99
CA ASN A 5 -13.80 6.00 14.77
C ASN A 5 -13.88 7.15 13.74
N LEU A 6 -12.99 7.14 12.75
CA LEU A 6 -13.09 8.10 11.64
C LEU A 6 -14.25 7.71 10.72
N PRO A 7 -15.09 8.68 10.28
CA PRO A 7 -16.10 8.45 9.26
C PRO A 7 -15.51 7.82 7.99
N ALA A 8 -16.29 6.97 7.33
CA ALA A 8 -15.86 6.24 6.12
C ALA A 8 -15.59 7.15 4.89
N ASN A 9 -15.89 8.45 4.98
CA ASN A 9 -15.65 9.45 3.94
C ASN A 9 -14.60 10.50 4.33
N SER A 10 -13.86 10.28 5.44
CA SER A 10 -12.88 11.25 5.95
C SER A 10 -11.83 11.67 4.92
N LEU A 11 -11.58 10.84 3.92
CA LEU A 11 -10.59 11.04 2.85
C LEU A 11 -11.23 10.99 1.45
N VAL A 12 -12.53 11.28 1.31
CA VAL A 12 -13.27 11.15 0.04
C VAL A 12 -12.68 11.93 -1.15
N LYS A 13 -11.96 13.03 -0.88
CA LYS A 13 -11.31 13.85 -1.91
C LYS A 13 -9.84 13.48 -2.17
N MET A 14 -9.29 12.53 -1.42
CA MET A 14 -7.90 12.12 -1.53
C MET A 14 -7.74 11.07 -2.63
N LYS A 15 -6.85 11.35 -3.58
CA LYS A 15 -6.29 10.33 -4.48
C LYS A 15 -4.94 9.88 -3.96
N PHE A 16 -4.61 8.59 -4.08
CA PHE A 16 -3.38 8.08 -3.48
C PHE A 16 -2.76 6.90 -4.26
N GLY A 17 -1.46 6.69 -4.08
CA GLY A 17 -0.76 5.45 -4.42
C GLY A 17 -0.03 4.92 -3.19
N VAL A 18 0.26 3.61 -3.14
CA VAL A 18 1.06 3.00 -2.07
C VAL A 18 2.11 2.11 -2.73
N ILE A 19 3.38 2.39 -2.42
CA ILE A 19 4.49 1.45 -2.60
C ILE A 19 4.83 0.91 -1.22
N ALA A 20 4.80 -0.41 -1.09
CA ALA A 20 5.18 -1.11 0.11
C ALA A 20 6.50 -1.83 -0.13
N LEU A 21 7.50 -1.49 0.68
CA LEU A 21 8.79 -2.17 0.70
C LEU A 21 8.73 -3.29 1.72
N GLY A 22 8.93 -4.52 1.25
CA GLY A 22 8.89 -5.71 2.08
C GLY A 22 10.02 -6.67 1.73
N ASP A 23 10.09 -7.72 2.52
CA ASP A 23 11.00 -8.84 2.34
C ASP A 23 10.19 -10.11 2.62
N SER A 24 10.07 -10.98 1.62
CA SER A 24 9.26 -12.20 1.70
C SER A 24 9.83 -13.29 2.60
N SER A 25 11.09 -13.16 3.05
CA SER A 25 11.65 -14.02 4.11
C SER A 25 10.95 -13.83 5.46
N TYR A 26 10.30 -12.68 5.66
CA TYR A 26 9.50 -12.43 6.85
C TYR A 26 8.07 -12.96 6.68
N SER A 27 7.56 -13.62 7.72
CA SER A 27 6.20 -14.19 7.75
C SER A 27 5.08 -13.20 7.42
N LYS A 28 5.32 -11.90 7.59
CA LYS A 28 4.35 -10.81 7.35
C LYS A 28 4.77 -9.92 6.18
N PHE A 29 4.94 -10.51 5.00
CA PHE A 29 5.29 -9.79 3.77
C PHE A 29 4.35 -8.60 3.46
N ASN A 30 4.92 -7.40 3.44
CA ASN A 30 4.25 -6.13 3.15
C ASN A 30 3.00 -5.84 4.00
N PHE A 31 2.95 -6.36 5.23
CA PHE A 31 1.75 -6.27 6.07
C PHE A 31 1.31 -4.84 6.37
N VAL A 32 2.25 -3.94 6.67
CA VAL A 32 1.95 -2.53 6.96
C VAL A 32 1.42 -1.81 5.72
N GLY A 33 2.05 -2.01 4.55
CA GLY A 33 1.61 -1.42 3.29
C GLY A 33 0.21 -1.88 2.89
N LYS A 34 -0.07 -3.18 2.97
CA LYS A 34 -1.40 -3.77 2.74
C LYS A 34 -2.45 -3.16 3.67
N LYS A 35 -2.11 -3.01 4.96
CA LYS A 35 -3.01 -2.43 5.98
C LYS A 35 -3.27 -0.95 5.73
N LEU A 36 -2.25 -0.19 5.32
CA LEU A 36 -2.37 1.22 4.99
C LEU A 36 -3.29 1.43 3.77
N HIS A 37 -3.03 0.71 2.67
CA HIS A 37 -3.84 0.80 1.45
C HIS A 37 -5.31 0.49 1.73
N LYS A 38 -5.59 -0.60 2.46
CA LYS A 38 -6.95 -0.95 2.88
C LYS A 38 -7.60 0.15 3.74
N ARG A 39 -6.85 0.74 4.68
CA ARG A 39 -7.39 1.79 5.55
C ARG A 39 -7.71 3.08 4.79
N LEU A 40 -6.93 3.43 3.77
CA LEU A 40 -7.18 4.60 2.93
C LEU A 40 -8.50 4.42 2.15
N ILE A 41 -8.71 3.25 1.55
CA ILE A 41 -9.97 2.91 0.87
C ILE A 41 -11.16 2.93 1.84
N GLN A 42 -11.01 2.36 3.04
CA GLN A 42 -12.05 2.38 4.07
C GLN A 42 -12.46 3.79 4.54
N LEU A 43 -11.59 4.79 4.31
CA LEU A 43 -11.86 6.19 4.62
C LEU A 43 -12.31 7.00 3.40
N GLY A 44 -12.57 6.33 2.27
CA GLY A 44 -13.12 6.92 1.06
C GLY A 44 -12.08 7.47 0.09
N ALA A 45 -10.78 7.28 0.37
CA ALA A 45 -9.75 7.68 -0.58
C ALA A 45 -9.80 6.82 -1.84
N THR A 46 -9.49 7.42 -2.99
CA THR A 46 -9.49 6.74 -4.30
C THR A 46 -8.06 6.35 -4.69
N PRO A 47 -7.74 5.07 -4.88
CA PRO A 47 -6.44 4.67 -5.36
C PRO A 47 -6.25 5.09 -6.82
N LEU A 48 -5.08 5.65 -7.14
CA LEU A 48 -4.66 5.95 -8.52
C LEU A 48 -4.23 4.68 -9.25
N LEU A 49 -3.60 3.77 -8.51
CA LEU A 49 -3.00 2.53 -8.98
C LEU A 49 -3.21 1.44 -7.91
N ASN A 50 -3.08 0.18 -8.33
CA ASN A 50 -2.96 -0.92 -7.37
C ASN A 50 -1.73 -0.73 -6.47
N ILE A 51 -1.74 -1.28 -5.26
CA ILE A 51 -0.57 -1.21 -4.37
C ILE A 51 0.64 -1.94 -5.01
N ALA A 52 1.81 -1.29 -5.02
CA ALA A 52 3.08 -1.94 -5.33
C ALA A 52 3.60 -2.67 -4.10
N LEU A 53 3.91 -3.97 -4.25
CA LEU A 53 4.45 -4.82 -3.18
C LEU A 53 5.89 -5.23 -3.55
N CYS A 54 6.84 -4.36 -3.29
CA CYS A 54 8.26 -4.63 -3.55
C CYS A 54 8.77 -5.71 -2.60
N ASP A 55 9.67 -6.55 -3.12
CA ASP A 55 10.30 -7.64 -2.38
C ASP A 55 11.82 -7.56 -2.48
N TYR A 56 12.50 -7.54 -1.33
CA TYR A 56 13.96 -7.56 -1.25
C TYR A 56 14.55 -8.92 -1.69
N GLN A 57 13.78 -10.01 -1.62
CA GLN A 57 14.22 -11.36 -2.02
C GLN A 57 14.07 -11.61 -3.53
N HIS A 58 13.48 -10.70 -4.29
CA HIS A 58 13.32 -10.86 -5.74
C HIS A 58 14.69 -10.70 -6.44
N ASP A 59 14.93 -11.44 -7.53
CA ASP A 59 16.23 -11.41 -8.26
C ASP A 59 16.59 -9.99 -8.77
N LEU A 60 15.58 -9.23 -9.17
CA LEU A 60 15.68 -7.82 -9.56
C LEU A 60 15.40 -6.84 -8.40
N GLY A 61 15.34 -7.34 -7.17
CA GLY A 61 14.97 -6.58 -5.98
C GLY A 61 13.62 -5.87 -6.11
N HIS A 62 13.56 -4.67 -5.52
CA HIS A 62 12.35 -3.85 -5.53
C HIS A 62 12.00 -3.28 -6.91
N ASP A 63 12.98 -3.20 -7.83
CA ASP A 63 12.82 -2.64 -9.16
C ASP A 63 11.86 -3.45 -10.04
N ALA A 64 11.79 -4.76 -9.83
CA ALA A 64 10.82 -5.63 -10.51
C ALA A 64 9.37 -5.17 -10.35
N VAL A 65 9.06 -4.50 -9.24
CA VAL A 65 7.72 -3.98 -8.96
C VAL A 65 7.66 -2.47 -9.13
N LEU A 66 8.73 -1.75 -8.76
CA LEU A 66 8.74 -0.28 -8.77
C LEU A 66 8.73 0.30 -10.19
N ILE A 67 9.54 -0.25 -11.10
CA ILE A 67 9.66 0.24 -12.48
C ILE A 67 8.32 0.17 -13.25
N PRO A 68 7.57 -0.94 -13.24
CA PRO A 68 6.27 -0.99 -13.92
C PRO A 68 5.15 -0.24 -13.16
N TRP A 69 5.42 0.33 -11.99
CA TRP A 69 4.41 1.03 -11.16
C TRP A 69 4.27 2.51 -11.54
N THR A 70 3.97 2.77 -12.81
CA THR A 70 3.70 4.09 -13.40
C THR A 70 2.59 3.99 -14.42
#